data_AF-A0A7S1FJI8-F1
#
_entry.id   AF-A0A7S1FJI8-F1
#
_cell.length_a   1.000
_cell.length_b   1.000
_cell.length_c   1.000
_cell.angle_alpha   90.00
_cell.angle_beta   90.00
_cell.angle_gamma   90.00
#
_symmetry.space_group_name_H-M   'P 1'
#
loop_
_entity.id
_entity.type
_entity.pdbx_description
1 polymer ?
#
loop_
_entity_poly.entity_id
_entity_poly.type
_entity_poly.pdbx_seq_one_letter_code
_entity_poly.pdbx_strand_id
1 'polypeptide(L)'
;NPTPCPWSDDKHEVDKAAPESELSPVFAEPQRAKASIQATWTFHIMDNGGASGSNDLMAISMGPTDSGKVELRIHTGITSYALARKVVTGLTYQPSEWAFEVLSNSDILAINMGPTTNSGMTEVHILTAKSDYKKFALHTATALNLPDKRRGEWAFGLLKNNDLVAIRKGPSQTGRTELKILSSKDSYRTLVGQAVTALGSTDLSHGLWSFQVMKWRSNDLMAIKVGTGAEAGRVELRILTSKSNYGEFSSKLSEDSPVLLPLRGGGTGEFYFHVLPNGNLMSIRRESGKFTQQILTSQSNYGDFLKSK
;
A
#
# COMPACT_ATOMS: atom_id res chain seq x y z
N ASN A 1 -52.82 -32.68 -34.37
CA ASN A 1 -52.52 -31.24 -34.50
C ASN A 1 -53.69 -30.47 -33.94
N PRO A 2 -53.49 -29.78 -32.80
CA PRO A 2 -52.54 -28.68 -32.73
C PRO A 2 -51.36 -28.91 -31.77
N THR A 3 -50.27 -28.22 -32.08
CA THR A 3 -48.99 -28.09 -31.38
C THR A 3 -49.12 -27.38 -30.03
N PRO A 4 -48.40 -27.80 -28.98
CA PRO A 4 -48.09 -26.93 -27.86
C PRO A 4 -46.89 -26.03 -28.24
N CYS A 5 -47.09 -24.71 -28.21
CA CYS A 5 -45.96 -23.77 -28.21
C CYS A 5 -45.23 -23.81 -26.87
N PRO A 6 -43.91 -23.58 -26.85
CA PRO A 6 -43.08 -23.86 -25.69
C PRO A 6 -42.67 -22.57 -24.95
N TRP A 7 -42.22 -22.72 -23.69
CA TRP A 7 -41.53 -21.74 -22.84
C TRP A 7 -42.38 -20.66 -22.15
N SER A 8 -42.69 -20.90 -20.88
CA SER A 8 -42.69 -19.85 -19.84
C SER A 8 -42.29 -20.48 -18.51
N ASP A 9 -41.08 -21.03 -18.45
CA ASP A 9 -40.39 -21.17 -17.17
C ASP A 9 -39.59 -19.88 -16.97
N ASP A 10 -40.23 -18.87 -16.37
CA ASP A 10 -39.54 -17.76 -15.71
C ASP A 10 -38.71 -18.36 -14.56
N LYS A 11 -37.56 -18.92 -14.90
CA LYS A 11 -36.47 -18.98 -13.96
C LYS A 11 -36.02 -17.55 -13.78
N HIS A 12 -36.49 -16.94 -12.69
CA HIS A 12 -35.70 -15.95 -11.98
C HIS A 12 -34.32 -16.58 -11.76
N GLU A 13 -33.41 -16.31 -12.70
CA GLU A 13 -31.98 -16.40 -12.48
C GLU A 13 -31.70 -15.31 -11.45
N VAL A 14 -31.90 -15.66 -10.19
CA VAL A 14 -31.34 -14.92 -9.07
C VAL A 14 -29.85 -14.94 -9.37
N ASP A 15 -29.34 -13.82 -9.86
CA ASP A 15 -27.93 -13.51 -9.90
C ASP A 15 -27.33 -14.03 -8.60
N LYS A 16 -26.64 -15.18 -8.68
CA LYS A 16 -25.84 -15.65 -7.57
C LYS A 16 -24.69 -14.65 -7.49
N ALA A 17 -24.91 -13.59 -6.71
CA ALA A 17 -23.87 -12.69 -6.28
C ALA A 17 -22.68 -13.57 -5.90
N ALA A 18 -21.56 -13.38 -6.60
CA ALA A 18 -20.32 -14.09 -6.31
C ALA A 18 -20.08 -14.03 -4.80
N PRO A 19 -19.66 -15.14 -4.14
CA PRO A 19 -19.51 -15.17 -2.70
C PRO A 19 -18.61 -14.01 -2.27
N GLU A 20 -19.23 -13.01 -1.64
CA GLU A 20 -18.61 -11.76 -1.27
C GLU A 20 -17.53 -12.04 -0.22
N SER A 21 -16.25 -11.90 -0.58
CA SER A 21 -15.09 -12.11 0.30
C SER A 21 -15.33 -11.69 1.77
N GLU A 22 -15.19 -12.63 2.70
CA GLU A 22 -15.38 -12.39 4.14
C GLU A 22 -14.18 -11.62 4.75
N LEU A 23 -14.46 -10.80 5.77
CA LEU A 23 -13.40 -10.17 6.57
C LEU A 23 -12.71 -11.25 7.42
N SER A 24 -11.41 -11.46 7.20
CA SER A 24 -10.63 -12.45 7.93
C SER A 24 -9.71 -11.77 8.95
N PRO A 25 -9.58 -12.28 10.20
CA PRO A 25 -8.68 -11.70 11.19
C PRO A 25 -7.21 -11.91 10.79
N VAL A 26 -6.35 -10.91 11.04
CA VAL A 26 -4.89 -11.03 10.89
C VAL A 26 -4.24 -11.15 12.28
N PHE A 27 -4.40 -10.11 13.12
CA PHE A 27 -3.95 -10.13 14.52
C PHE A 27 -4.62 -9.03 15.35
N ALA A 28 -4.52 -9.17 16.68
CA ALA A 28 -4.83 -8.11 17.63
C ALA A 28 -3.54 -7.44 18.14
N GLU A 29 -3.61 -6.13 18.36
CA GLU A 29 -2.53 -5.39 18.99
C GLU A 29 -2.27 -5.87 20.42
N PRO A 30 -0.99 -5.86 20.87
CA PRO A 30 -0.71 -6.08 22.28
C PRO A 30 -1.41 -5.02 23.12
N GLN A 31 -2.14 -5.46 24.16
CA GLN A 31 -2.64 -4.57 25.20
C GLN A 31 -1.43 -4.09 26.01
N ARG A 32 -1.09 -2.79 25.93
CA ARG A 32 0.08 -2.23 26.62
C ARG A 32 -0.32 -1.59 27.95
N ALA A 33 0.41 -1.93 29.01
CA ALA A 33 0.21 -1.37 30.35
C ALA A 33 0.81 0.03 30.55
N LYS A 34 1.71 0.46 29.66
CA LYS A 34 2.38 1.78 29.71
C LYS A 34 2.17 2.50 28.37
N ALA A 35 1.48 3.64 28.44
CA ALA A 35 1.11 4.57 27.38
C ALA A 35 -0.21 4.29 26.65
N SER A 36 -1.06 5.31 26.66
CA SER A 36 -2.30 5.50 25.89
C SER A 36 -2.05 5.72 24.39
N ILE A 37 -0.83 5.45 23.89
CA ILE A 37 -0.44 5.71 22.51
C ILE A 37 -0.26 4.38 21.79
N GLN A 38 -1.12 4.19 20.80
CA GLN A 38 -1.13 3.06 19.88
C GLN A 38 0.09 3.11 18.95
N ALA A 39 0.66 1.94 18.63
CA ALA A 39 1.73 1.88 17.65
C ALA A 39 1.21 2.25 16.25
N THR A 40 2.06 2.91 15.46
CA THR A 40 1.84 3.08 14.03
C THR A 40 2.26 1.81 13.29
N TRP A 41 1.47 1.39 12.32
CA TRP A 41 1.74 0.21 11.51
C TRP A 41 1.88 0.56 10.05
N THR A 42 2.62 -0.26 9.33
CA THR A 42 2.52 -0.37 7.88
C THR A 42 2.61 -1.83 7.48
N PHE A 43 2.17 -2.13 6.27
CA PHE A 43 2.08 -3.48 5.76
C PHE A 43 2.83 -3.57 4.45
N HIS A 44 3.41 -4.73 4.16
CA HIS A 44 3.98 -5.04 2.85
C HIS A 44 3.76 -6.51 2.53
N ILE A 45 3.52 -6.80 1.26
CA ILE A 45 3.52 -8.15 0.74
C ILE A 45 4.97 -8.51 0.37
N MET A 46 5.41 -9.67 0.82
CA MET A 46 6.74 -10.21 0.54
C MET A 46 6.65 -11.72 0.27
N ASP A 47 7.70 -12.28 -0.32
CA ASP A 47 7.93 -13.72 -0.35
C ASP A 47 9.14 -14.01 0.55
N ASN A 48 8.93 -14.61 1.73
CA ASN A 48 9.98 -14.85 2.73
C ASN A 48 10.72 -16.18 2.49
N GLY A 49 10.93 -16.57 1.24
CA GLY A 49 11.83 -17.66 0.87
C GLY A 49 11.34 -19.07 1.19
N GLY A 50 10.03 -19.24 1.41
CA GLY A 50 9.40 -20.56 1.39
C GLY A 50 9.19 -21.03 -0.05
N ALA A 51 9.37 -22.32 -0.33
CA ALA A 51 9.11 -22.91 -1.65
C ALA A 51 7.64 -22.85 -2.12
N SER A 52 6.76 -22.17 -1.37
CA SER A 52 5.31 -22.15 -1.54
C SER A 52 4.79 -21.06 -2.47
N GLY A 53 5.55 -19.99 -2.74
CA GLY A 53 5.05 -18.81 -3.48
C GLY A 53 3.83 -18.16 -2.79
N SER A 54 3.65 -18.38 -1.49
CA SER A 54 2.56 -17.80 -0.71
C SER A 54 2.94 -16.38 -0.34
N ASN A 55 2.19 -15.42 -0.86
CA ASN A 55 2.33 -14.01 -0.50
C ASN A 55 2.25 -13.84 1.02
N ASP A 56 3.39 -13.63 1.67
CA ASP A 56 3.45 -13.38 3.11
C ASP A 56 3.20 -11.90 3.36
N LEU A 57 2.58 -11.61 4.50
CA LEU A 57 2.29 -10.27 4.97
C LEU A 57 3.29 -9.90 6.07
N MET A 58 4.12 -8.89 5.79
CA MET A 58 4.94 -8.22 6.79
C MET A 58 4.15 -7.05 7.37
N ALA A 59 3.85 -7.11 8.66
CA ALA A 59 3.36 -5.97 9.43
C ALA A 59 4.54 -5.34 10.20
N ILE A 60 4.79 -4.06 9.98
CA ILE A 60 5.89 -3.30 10.58
C ILE A 60 5.30 -2.37 11.63
N SER A 61 5.68 -2.58 12.89
CA SER A 61 5.30 -1.75 14.03
C SER A 61 6.39 -0.72 14.30
N MET A 62 6.07 0.54 14.06
CA MET A 62 7.00 1.64 14.27
C MET A 62 7.12 2.08 15.71
N GLY A 63 6.14 1.74 16.52
CA GLY A 63 6.13 1.99 17.94
C GLY A 63 5.22 3.14 18.36
N PRO A 64 5.14 3.41 19.68
CA PRO A 64 6.03 2.89 20.73
C PRO A 64 5.99 1.35 20.85
N THR A 65 7.16 0.71 20.90
CA THR A 65 7.32 -0.76 21.01
C THR A 65 7.92 -1.19 22.35
N ASP A 66 7.76 -2.46 22.74
CA ASP A 66 8.28 -2.94 24.04
C ASP A 66 9.80 -3.07 24.03
N SER A 67 10.36 -3.37 22.85
CA SER A 67 11.81 -3.41 22.64
C SER A 67 12.47 -2.04 22.50
N GLY A 68 11.69 -0.96 22.35
CA GLY A 68 12.20 0.36 21.96
C GLY A 68 12.76 0.41 20.53
N LYS A 69 12.46 -0.59 19.70
CA LYS A 69 12.90 -0.71 18.30
C LYS A 69 11.72 -0.99 17.38
N VAL A 70 11.89 -0.76 16.09
CA VAL A 70 10.89 -1.18 15.09
C VAL A 70 10.77 -2.71 15.11
N GLU A 71 9.55 -3.21 15.16
CA GLU A 71 9.23 -4.64 15.29
C GLU A 71 8.45 -5.13 14.06
N LEU A 72 8.82 -6.28 13.52
CA LEU A 72 8.12 -6.93 12.41
C LEU A 72 7.30 -8.10 12.92
N ARG A 73 6.14 -8.30 12.29
CA ARG A 73 5.36 -9.54 12.37
C ARG A 73 5.19 -10.08 10.96
N ILE A 74 5.64 -11.31 10.75
CA ILE A 74 5.50 -12.00 9.48
C ILE A 74 4.34 -12.98 9.62
N HIS A 75 3.34 -12.81 8.76
CA HIS A 75 2.13 -13.59 8.67
C HIS A 75 2.13 -14.33 7.34
N THR A 76 1.87 -15.63 7.34
CA THR A 76 2.01 -16.41 6.10
C THR A 76 0.69 -16.73 5.41
N GLY A 77 0.64 -16.50 4.10
CA GLY A 77 -0.54 -16.80 3.28
C GLY A 77 -0.92 -18.29 3.30
N ILE A 78 0.02 -19.20 3.57
CA ILE A 78 -0.24 -20.66 3.66
C ILE A 78 -1.21 -20.97 4.81
N THR A 79 -1.04 -20.31 5.95
CA THR A 79 -1.82 -20.56 7.16
C THR A 79 -2.87 -19.46 7.36
N SER A 80 -3.47 -18.99 6.25
CA SER A 80 -4.47 -17.91 6.27
C SER A 80 -4.02 -16.67 7.05
N TYR A 81 -2.75 -16.27 6.87
CA TYR A 81 -2.10 -15.15 7.57
C TYR A 81 -1.96 -15.32 9.10
N ALA A 82 -1.92 -16.56 9.60
CA ALA A 82 -1.45 -16.78 10.98
C ALA A 82 -0.01 -16.28 11.16
N LEU A 83 0.31 -15.83 12.39
CA LEU A 83 1.63 -15.32 12.74
C LEU A 83 2.68 -16.42 12.63
N ALA A 84 3.64 -16.24 11.73
CA ALA A 84 4.76 -17.16 11.54
C ALA A 84 5.98 -16.75 12.38
N ARG A 85 6.29 -15.44 12.45
CA ARG A 85 7.50 -14.94 13.11
C ARG A 85 7.34 -13.52 13.65
N LYS A 86 8.01 -13.21 14.76
CA LYS A 86 8.25 -11.84 15.25
C LYS A 86 9.73 -11.51 15.15
N VAL A 87 10.06 -10.29 14.73
CA VAL A 87 11.46 -9.83 14.60
C VAL A 87 11.60 -8.45 15.23
N VAL A 88 12.59 -8.28 16.11
CA VAL A 88 13.01 -6.95 16.60
C VAL A 88 14.11 -6.43 15.69
N THR A 89 13.92 -5.35 14.96
CA THR A 89 14.93 -4.90 13.98
C THR A 89 16.13 -4.21 14.65
N GLY A 90 17.14 -3.85 13.85
CA GLY A 90 18.22 -2.95 14.24
C GLY A 90 17.82 -1.48 14.35
N LEU A 91 16.64 -1.10 13.84
CA LEU A 91 16.17 0.28 13.80
C LEU A 91 15.52 0.67 15.13
N THR A 92 16.11 1.62 15.84
CA THR A 92 15.57 2.17 17.08
C THR A 92 14.30 2.96 16.81
N TYR A 93 13.28 2.81 17.66
CA TYR A 93 12.10 3.65 17.59
C TYR A 93 12.48 5.10 17.91
N GLN A 94 12.08 6.00 17.01
CA GLN A 94 12.11 7.43 17.24
C GLN A 94 10.76 8.01 16.82
N PRO A 95 10.18 8.96 17.58
CA PRO A 95 8.94 9.63 17.22
C PRO A 95 9.16 10.56 16.01
N SER A 96 9.20 9.96 14.82
CA SER A 96 9.38 10.60 13.53
C SER A 96 8.27 10.18 12.58
N GLU A 97 8.25 10.76 11.38
CA GLU A 97 7.42 10.33 10.27
C GLU A 97 8.23 9.35 9.43
N TRP A 98 7.82 8.09 9.50
CA TRP A 98 8.49 7.01 8.80
C TRP A 98 7.58 6.38 7.76
N ALA A 99 8.16 6.06 6.61
CA ALA A 99 7.59 5.14 5.65
C ALA A 99 8.52 3.94 5.46
N PHE A 100 7.99 2.84 4.94
CA PHE A 100 8.75 1.63 4.68
C PHE A 100 8.47 1.16 3.28
N GLU A 101 9.47 0.53 2.69
CA GLU A 101 9.36 -0.20 1.45
C GLU A 101 10.19 -1.48 1.54
N VAL A 102 9.81 -2.49 0.75
CA VAL A 102 10.56 -3.75 0.67
C VAL A 102 11.26 -3.83 -0.69
N LEU A 103 12.60 -3.90 -0.64
CA LEU A 103 13.46 -4.01 -1.80
C LEU A 103 13.32 -5.40 -2.45
N SER A 104 13.70 -5.52 -3.71
CA SER A 104 13.63 -6.79 -4.45
C SER A 104 14.49 -7.94 -3.88
N ASN A 105 15.47 -7.62 -3.04
CA ASN A 105 16.28 -8.59 -2.29
C ASN A 105 15.72 -8.88 -0.88
N SER A 106 14.47 -8.48 -0.63
CA SER A 106 13.75 -8.59 0.65
C SER A 106 14.29 -7.72 1.79
N ASP A 107 15.29 -6.87 1.55
CA ASP A 107 15.74 -5.88 2.53
C ASP A 107 14.64 -4.82 2.76
N ILE A 108 14.64 -4.22 3.96
CA ILE A 108 13.70 -3.15 4.32
C ILE A 108 14.37 -1.81 4.09
N LEU A 109 13.76 -0.96 3.26
CA LEU A 109 14.09 0.45 3.12
C LEU A 109 13.18 1.25 4.05
N ALA A 110 13.74 1.74 5.16
CA ALA A 110 13.07 2.68 6.06
C ALA A 110 13.37 4.11 5.61
N ILE A 111 12.34 4.96 5.54
CA ILE A 111 12.41 6.33 5.03
C ILE A 111 12.02 7.26 6.18
N ASN A 112 12.94 8.09 6.65
CA ASN A 112 12.75 9.03 7.75
C ASN A 112 12.54 10.44 7.21
N MET A 113 11.38 11.03 7.48
CA MET A 113 10.99 12.37 7.01
C MET A 113 10.90 13.40 8.14
N GLY A 114 11.41 13.09 9.34
CA GLY A 114 11.44 14.05 10.44
C GLY A 114 10.16 14.11 11.29
N PRO A 115 10.03 15.12 12.17
CA PRO A 115 10.14 16.53 11.81
C PRO A 115 11.57 17.09 11.77
N THR A 116 12.53 16.36 12.32
CA THR A 116 13.97 16.65 12.19
C THR A 116 14.73 15.37 11.93
N THR A 117 15.73 15.42 11.07
CA THR A 117 16.68 14.33 10.80
C THR A 117 18.10 14.82 11.04
N ASN A 118 19.08 13.91 11.08
CA ASN A 118 20.47 14.27 11.33
C ASN A 118 21.07 15.14 10.21
N SER A 119 20.62 14.92 8.98
CA SER A 119 21.07 15.62 7.79
C SER A 119 20.25 16.87 7.45
N GLY A 120 19.10 17.07 8.08
CA GLY A 120 18.13 18.09 7.65
C GLY A 120 17.43 17.77 6.32
N MET A 121 17.62 16.56 5.79
CA MET A 121 16.99 16.03 4.57
C MET A 121 16.22 14.76 4.91
N THR A 122 15.35 14.29 4.00
CA THR A 122 14.77 12.94 4.13
C THR A 122 15.91 11.92 4.10
N GLU A 123 15.94 10.99 5.05
CA GLU A 123 16.97 9.95 5.16
C GLU A 123 16.41 8.57 4.83
N VAL A 124 17.26 7.70 4.29
CA VAL A 124 16.93 6.29 4.12
C VAL A 124 17.87 5.42 4.94
N HIS A 125 17.34 4.30 5.40
CA HIS A 125 18.06 3.26 6.12
C HIS A 125 17.68 1.90 5.55
N ILE A 126 18.66 1.13 5.06
CA ILE A 126 18.40 -0.23 4.54
C ILE A 126 18.81 -1.25 5.59
N LEU A 127 17.85 -2.05 6.07
CA LEU A 127 18.08 -3.17 6.97
C LEU A 127 18.09 -4.49 6.20
N THR A 128 19.11 -5.32 6.40
CA THR A 128 19.30 -6.50 5.54
C THR A 128 18.50 -7.71 6.01
N ALA A 129 17.76 -8.35 5.11
CA ALA A 129 17.05 -9.58 5.37
C ALA A 129 18.00 -10.71 5.80
N LYS A 130 19.20 -10.78 5.20
CA LYS A 130 20.25 -11.75 5.55
C LYS A 130 20.69 -11.66 7.02
N SER A 131 20.57 -10.49 7.64
CA SER A 131 20.89 -10.30 9.06
C SER A 131 19.69 -10.44 9.98
N ASP A 132 18.55 -10.91 9.48
CA ASP A 132 17.24 -10.83 10.16
C ASP A 132 16.90 -9.39 10.55
N TYR A 133 17.20 -8.46 9.64
CA TYR A 133 16.98 -7.02 9.77
C TYR A 133 17.69 -6.39 10.98
N LYS A 134 18.79 -6.98 11.46
CA LYS A 134 19.56 -6.47 12.60
C LYS A 134 20.69 -5.52 12.20
N LYS A 135 21.16 -5.59 10.96
CA LYS A 135 22.27 -4.80 10.43
C LYS A 135 21.81 -3.87 9.32
N PHE A 136 22.44 -2.70 9.25
CA PHE A 136 22.25 -1.74 8.16
C PHE A 136 23.21 -2.05 7.01
N ALA A 137 22.70 -2.05 5.78
CA ALA A 137 23.51 -2.02 4.56
C ALA A 137 23.79 -0.60 4.08
N LEU A 138 22.86 0.33 4.33
CA LEU A 138 22.96 1.72 3.93
C LEU A 138 22.30 2.61 4.96
N HIS A 139 22.88 3.79 5.18
CA HIS A 139 22.21 4.92 5.80
C HIS A 139 22.72 6.20 5.14
N THR A 140 21.83 7.02 4.59
CA THR A 140 22.21 8.25 3.90
C THR A 140 21.06 9.25 3.83
N ALA A 141 21.40 10.54 3.76
CA ALA A 141 20.51 11.57 3.25
C ALA A 141 20.16 11.30 1.79
N THR A 142 18.94 11.65 1.40
CA THR A 142 18.45 11.58 0.03
C THR A 142 18.44 12.94 -0.64
N ALA A 143 18.16 12.99 -1.94
CA ALA A 143 17.89 14.23 -2.68
C ALA A 143 16.57 14.92 -2.29
N LEU A 144 15.75 14.29 -1.43
CA LEU A 144 14.44 14.80 -1.04
C LEU A 144 14.58 15.64 0.23
N ASN A 145 14.10 16.89 0.16
CA ASN A 145 14.03 17.78 1.33
C ASN A 145 13.11 17.20 2.41
N LEU A 146 13.25 17.67 3.65
CA LEU A 146 12.26 17.40 4.69
C LEU A 146 10.91 18.07 4.34
N PRO A 147 9.78 17.45 4.68
CA PRO A 147 8.48 18.09 4.59
C PRO A 147 8.41 19.29 5.55
N ASP A 148 7.79 20.39 5.10
CA ASP A 148 7.85 21.65 5.83
C ASP A 148 7.06 21.62 7.15
N LYS A 149 5.85 21.03 7.17
CA LYS A 149 4.91 21.22 8.30
C LYS A 149 3.90 20.11 8.60
N ARG A 150 3.67 19.11 7.75
CA ARG A 150 2.53 18.18 7.94
C ARG A 150 2.89 16.72 7.79
N ARG A 151 2.32 15.91 8.68
CA ARG A 151 2.31 14.46 8.60
C ARG A 151 1.35 14.00 7.50
N GLY A 152 1.74 12.99 6.74
CA GLY A 152 0.91 12.34 5.73
C GLY A 152 0.82 13.07 4.39
N GLU A 153 1.74 14.00 4.10
CA GLU A 153 1.86 14.64 2.78
C GLU A 153 2.51 13.72 1.74
N TRP A 154 3.27 12.73 2.18
CA TRP A 154 4.05 11.86 1.31
C TRP A 154 3.59 10.42 1.40
N ALA A 155 3.50 9.78 0.23
CA ALA A 155 3.50 8.33 0.09
C ALA A 155 4.77 7.91 -0.66
N PHE A 156 5.13 6.65 -0.54
CA PHE A 156 6.31 6.10 -1.20
C PHE A 156 5.96 4.83 -1.95
N GLY A 157 6.85 4.47 -2.87
CA GLY A 157 6.82 3.22 -3.59
C GLY A 157 8.16 2.98 -4.27
N LEU A 158 8.37 1.77 -4.77
CA LEU A 158 9.60 1.41 -5.47
C LEU A 158 9.31 1.07 -6.93
N LEU A 159 10.10 1.63 -7.84
CA LEU A 159 10.17 1.13 -9.22
C LEU A 159 10.80 -0.27 -9.25
N LYS A 160 10.67 -0.96 -10.38
CA LYS A 160 11.24 -2.31 -10.61
C LYS A 160 12.77 -2.36 -10.38
N ASN A 161 13.47 -1.27 -10.65
CA ASN A 161 14.91 -1.13 -10.43
C ASN A 161 15.29 -0.68 -9.00
N ASN A 162 14.33 -0.67 -8.06
CA ASN A 162 14.45 -0.18 -6.68
C ASN A 162 14.65 1.34 -6.52
N ASP A 163 14.52 2.13 -7.59
CA ASP A 163 14.47 3.59 -7.44
C ASP A 163 13.24 3.99 -6.62
N LEU A 164 13.43 4.96 -5.72
CA LEU A 164 12.41 5.41 -4.79
C LEU A 164 11.51 6.44 -5.46
N VAL A 165 10.22 6.16 -5.51
CA VAL A 165 9.20 7.12 -5.93
C VAL A 165 8.65 7.78 -4.66
N ALA A 166 8.90 9.08 -4.53
CA ALA A 166 8.28 9.91 -3.51
C ALA A 166 7.05 10.61 -4.13
N ILE A 167 5.89 10.41 -3.51
CA ILE A 167 4.58 10.84 -4.00
C ILE A 167 4.07 11.95 -3.08
N ARG A 168 4.07 13.19 -3.57
CA ARG A 168 3.55 14.33 -2.83
C ARG A 168 2.05 14.44 -3.06
N LYS A 169 1.28 14.14 -2.02
CA LYS A 169 -0.19 14.20 -2.01
C LYS A 169 -0.71 15.62 -2.06
N GLY A 170 0.03 16.54 -1.45
CA GLY A 170 -0.27 17.96 -1.39
C GLY A 170 -0.14 18.51 0.04
N PRO A 171 -0.34 19.83 0.22
CA PRO A 171 -0.62 20.81 -0.83
C PRO A 171 0.60 21.01 -1.74
N SER A 172 0.35 21.18 -3.05
CA SER A 172 1.38 21.45 -4.05
C SER A 172 1.09 22.76 -4.79
N GLN A 173 2.11 23.35 -5.43
CA GLN A 173 1.94 24.60 -6.19
C GLN A 173 1.11 24.37 -7.45
N THR A 174 1.07 23.14 -7.96
CA THR A 174 0.34 22.76 -9.16
C THR A 174 -1.12 22.39 -8.90
N GLY A 175 -1.53 22.24 -7.63
CA GLY A 175 -2.84 21.71 -7.26
C GLY A 175 -3.04 20.24 -7.62
N ARG A 176 -1.95 19.53 -7.96
CA ARG A 176 -1.96 18.12 -8.38
C ARG A 176 -1.03 17.28 -7.49
N THR A 177 -1.24 15.96 -7.53
CA THR A 177 -0.28 15.02 -6.94
C THR A 177 1.00 15.06 -7.78
N GLU A 178 2.16 15.18 -7.13
CA GLU A 178 3.47 15.31 -7.77
C GLU A 178 4.36 14.12 -7.40
N LEU A 179 5.26 13.73 -8.31
CA LEU A 179 6.19 12.61 -8.10
C LEU A 179 7.63 13.09 -8.22
N LYS A 180 8.50 12.51 -7.40
CA LYS A 180 9.96 12.60 -7.52
C LYS A 180 10.55 11.19 -7.48
N ILE A 181 11.52 10.91 -8.35
CA ILE A 181 12.16 9.59 -8.46
C ILE A 181 13.63 9.73 -8.11
N LEU A 182 14.08 8.99 -7.09
CA LEU A 182 15.44 9.02 -6.57
C LEU A 182 16.17 7.73 -6.91
N SER A 183 17.38 7.84 -7.46
CA SER A 183 18.10 6.68 -7.99
C SER A 183 18.70 5.81 -6.89
N SER A 184 18.33 4.54 -6.85
CA SER A 184 18.93 3.53 -5.98
C SER A 184 20.41 3.29 -6.27
N LYS A 185 20.83 3.42 -7.54
CA LYS A 185 22.22 3.27 -7.97
C LYS A 185 23.15 4.33 -7.37
N ASP A 186 22.61 5.49 -7.06
CA ASP A 186 23.31 6.59 -6.40
C ASP A 186 22.88 6.75 -4.93
N SER A 187 22.49 5.64 -4.29
CA SER A 187 22.06 5.63 -2.87
C SER A 187 21.00 6.69 -2.56
N TYR A 188 20.09 6.95 -3.51
CA TYR A 188 18.99 7.90 -3.43
C TYR A 188 19.43 9.38 -3.31
N ARG A 189 20.68 9.71 -3.66
CA ARG A 189 21.23 11.08 -3.58
C ARG A 189 20.98 11.92 -4.84
N THR A 190 20.56 11.29 -5.93
CA THR A 190 20.24 11.97 -7.19
C THR A 190 18.78 11.78 -7.57
N LEU A 191 18.12 12.90 -7.93
CA LEU A 191 16.80 12.90 -8.58
C LEU A 191 16.98 12.54 -10.07
N VAL A 192 16.31 11.47 -10.51
CA VAL A 192 16.37 10.98 -11.90
C VAL A 192 15.05 11.12 -12.65
N GLY A 193 13.99 11.56 -11.97
CA GLY A 193 12.70 11.82 -12.60
C GLY A 193 11.79 12.67 -11.73
N GLN A 194 10.86 13.37 -12.38
CA GLN A 194 9.79 14.11 -11.72
C GLN A 194 8.57 14.20 -12.64
N ALA A 195 7.39 14.28 -12.04
CA ALA A 195 6.14 14.41 -12.78
C ALA A 195 5.10 15.23 -12.01
N VAL A 196 4.33 16.02 -12.75
CA VAL A 196 3.03 16.55 -12.30
C VAL A 196 2.00 15.59 -12.88
N THR A 197 1.31 14.85 -12.01
CA THR A 197 0.47 13.75 -12.48
C THR A 197 -0.87 14.22 -13.02
N ALA A 198 -1.61 13.34 -13.70
CA ALA A 198 -3.01 13.56 -14.07
C ALA A 198 -3.95 13.68 -12.84
N LEU A 199 -3.51 13.20 -11.67
CA LEU A 199 -4.34 13.17 -10.47
C LEU A 199 -4.30 14.54 -9.78
N GLY A 200 -5.48 15.05 -9.40
CA GLY A 200 -5.60 16.24 -8.55
C GLY A 200 -4.91 16.09 -7.19
N SER A 201 -4.94 17.15 -6.38
CA SER A 201 -4.43 17.09 -5.01
C SER A 201 -5.15 16.01 -4.18
N THR A 202 -4.40 15.23 -3.42
CA THR A 202 -4.90 14.11 -2.59
C THR A 202 -4.69 14.36 -1.09
N ASP A 203 -4.41 15.60 -0.71
CA ASP A 203 -4.16 16.08 0.65
C ASP A 203 -5.43 16.42 1.45
N LEU A 204 -6.50 16.87 0.76
CA LEU A 204 -7.76 17.33 1.37
C LEU A 204 -8.55 16.24 2.11
N SER A 205 -8.07 15.00 2.12
CA SER A 205 -8.71 13.88 2.81
C SER A 205 -7.67 12.92 3.36
N HIS A 206 -6.97 13.35 4.41
CA HIS A 206 -5.97 12.56 5.13
C HIS A 206 -6.48 11.14 5.40
N GLY A 207 -5.71 10.13 4.96
CA GLY A 207 -6.04 8.71 5.14
C GLY A 207 -6.94 8.07 4.08
N LEU A 208 -7.55 8.81 3.15
CA LEU A 208 -8.38 8.20 2.09
C LEU A 208 -7.59 7.65 0.91
N TRP A 209 -6.46 8.27 0.61
CA TRP A 209 -5.65 7.93 -0.56
C TRP A 209 -4.43 7.09 -0.21
N SER A 210 -4.31 5.95 -0.89
CA SER A 210 -3.14 5.07 -0.92
C SER A 210 -2.59 4.98 -2.35
N PHE A 211 -1.32 4.64 -2.47
CA PHE A 211 -0.64 4.54 -3.75
C PHE A 211 0.13 3.22 -3.85
N GLN A 212 0.17 2.65 -5.04
CA GLN A 212 0.97 1.46 -5.32
C GLN A 212 1.67 1.56 -6.67
N VAL A 213 2.99 1.36 -6.69
CA VAL A 213 3.75 1.25 -7.93
C VAL A 213 3.59 -0.15 -8.51
N MET A 214 3.06 -0.23 -9.72
CA MET A 214 2.78 -1.47 -10.43
C MET A 214 4.02 -1.94 -11.19
N LYS A 215 4.98 -2.53 -10.48
CA LYS A 215 6.28 -3.00 -11.04
C LYS A 215 6.12 -3.94 -12.24
N TRP A 216 5.03 -4.73 -12.29
CA TRP A 216 4.72 -5.64 -13.40
C TRP A 216 4.12 -4.96 -14.63
N ARG A 217 3.61 -3.73 -14.49
CA ARG A 217 2.97 -2.94 -15.54
C ARG A 217 3.80 -1.70 -15.85
N SER A 218 5.06 -1.91 -16.19
CA SER A 218 6.00 -0.86 -16.55
C SER A 218 6.20 0.26 -15.50
N ASN A 219 5.89 -0.02 -14.22
CA ASN A 219 5.89 0.96 -13.13
C ASN A 219 4.79 2.04 -13.25
N ASP A 220 3.64 1.70 -13.82
CA ASP A 220 2.43 2.51 -13.69
C ASP A 220 2.09 2.75 -12.20
N LEU A 221 1.41 3.86 -11.91
CA LEU A 221 1.03 4.24 -10.55
C LEU A 221 -0.46 4.00 -10.35
N MET A 222 -0.80 3.11 -9.42
CA MET A 222 -2.18 2.94 -8.97
C MET A 222 -2.46 3.90 -7.81
N ALA A 223 -3.51 4.71 -7.96
CA ALA A 223 -4.09 5.51 -6.90
C ALA A 223 -5.37 4.83 -6.40
N ILE A 224 -5.47 4.68 -5.09
CA ILE A 224 -6.51 3.92 -4.39
C ILE A 224 -7.20 4.87 -3.43
N LYS A 225 -8.50 5.10 -3.61
CA LYS A 225 -9.28 6.01 -2.77
C LYS A 225 -10.38 5.26 -2.05
N VAL A 226 -10.41 5.37 -0.72
CA VAL A 226 -11.54 4.90 0.07
C VAL A 226 -12.71 5.87 -0.08
N GLY A 227 -13.87 5.36 -0.51
CA GLY A 227 -15.09 6.14 -0.65
C GLY A 227 -15.67 6.57 0.70
N THR A 228 -16.26 7.75 0.74
CA THR A 228 -16.89 8.35 1.94
C THR A 228 -18.30 8.83 1.64
N GLY A 229 -19.14 9.01 2.67
CA GLY A 229 -20.51 9.49 2.48
C GLY A 229 -21.34 8.50 1.65
N ALA A 230 -21.93 8.97 0.55
CA ALA A 230 -22.71 8.13 -0.37
C ALA A 230 -21.89 7.04 -1.07
N GLU A 231 -20.56 7.19 -1.11
CA GLU A 231 -19.62 6.21 -1.67
C GLU A 231 -18.98 5.31 -0.61
N ALA A 232 -19.41 5.42 0.67
CA ALA A 232 -18.89 4.58 1.74
C ALA A 232 -19.08 3.08 1.41
N GLY A 233 -18.09 2.27 1.81
CA GLY A 233 -18.10 0.84 1.49
C GLY A 233 -17.58 0.51 0.10
N ARG A 234 -16.94 1.47 -0.58
CA ARG A 234 -16.30 1.26 -1.89
C ARG A 234 -14.86 1.75 -1.89
N VAL A 235 -14.05 1.16 -2.76
CA VAL A 235 -12.72 1.66 -3.12
C VAL A 235 -12.74 2.04 -4.59
N GLU A 236 -12.33 3.26 -4.89
CA GLU A 236 -12.14 3.79 -6.23
C GLU A 236 -10.67 3.60 -6.64
N LEU A 237 -10.46 3.00 -7.81
CA LEU A 237 -9.13 2.74 -8.37
C LEU A 237 -8.90 3.56 -9.63
N ARG A 238 -7.76 4.24 -9.70
CA ARG A 238 -7.27 4.96 -10.87
C ARG A 238 -5.84 4.54 -11.17
N ILE A 239 -5.45 4.54 -12.45
CA ILE A 239 -4.08 4.20 -12.86
C ILE A 239 -3.52 5.29 -13.74
N LEU A 240 -2.34 5.78 -13.38
CA LEU A 240 -1.57 6.75 -14.14
C LEU A 240 -0.42 6.03 -14.82
N THR A 241 -0.23 6.29 -16.12
CA THR A 241 0.69 5.49 -16.92
C THR A 241 2.11 6.05 -16.86
N SER A 242 3.07 5.20 -16.57
CA SER A 242 4.50 5.52 -16.65
C SER A 242 4.91 6.00 -18.05
N LYS A 243 4.30 5.43 -19.10
CA LYS A 243 4.52 5.80 -20.51
C LYS A 243 4.22 7.28 -20.81
N SER A 244 3.23 7.86 -20.14
CA SER A 244 2.87 9.28 -20.27
C SER A 244 3.61 10.16 -19.25
N ASN A 245 4.63 9.64 -18.57
CA ASN A 245 5.21 10.25 -17.37
C ASN A 245 4.15 10.60 -16.32
N TYR A 246 3.17 9.70 -16.13
CA TYR A 246 2.04 9.83 -15.21
C TYR A 246 1.08 11.00 -15.53
N GLY A 247 1.20 11.62 -16.70
CA GLY A 247 0.36 12.73 -17.17
C GLY A 247 -1.00 12.30 -17.70
N GLU A 248 -1.20 11.00 -17.95
CA GLU A 248 -2.46 10.44 -18.45
C GLU A 248 -2.92 9.25 -17.60
N PHE A 249 -4.25 9.15 -17.46
CA PHE A 249 -4.87 7.94 -16.93
C PHE A 249 -4.82 6.80 -17.96
N SER A 250 -4.78 5.56 -17.49
CA SER A 250 -4.97 4.39 -18.33
C SER A 250 -6.34 4.47 -19.02
N SER A 251 -6.39 4.24 -20.34
CA SER A 251 -7.63 4.33 -21.14
C SER A 251 -8.75 3.38 -20.70
N LYS A 252 -8.44 2.39 -19.87
CA LYS A 252 -9.42 1.45 -19.28
C LYS A 252 -9.85 1.80 -17.86
N LEU A 253 -9.22 2.80 -17.23
CA LEU A 253 -9.46 3.27 -15.85
C LEU A 253 -9.23 4.78 -15.77
N SER A 254 -9.99 5.52 -16.58
CA SER A 254 -9.93 6.98 -16.67
C SER A 254 -10.59 7.67 -15.48
N GLU A 255 -10.37 8.98 -15.36
CA GLU A 255 -11.01 9.84 -14.35
C GLU A 255 -12.54 9.70 -14.31
N ASP A 256 -13.18 9.59 -15.47
CA ASP A 256 -14.64 9.48 -15.60
C ASP A 256 -15.18 8.04 -15.53
N SER A 257 -14.31 7.04 -15.33
CA SER A 257 -14.71 5.62 -15.28
C SER A 257 -13.79 4.81 -14.36
N PRO A 258 -13.81 5.09 -13.05
CA PRO A 258 -13.01 4.33 -12.09
C PRO A 258 -13.59 2.92 -11.86
N VAL A 259 -12.73 2.00 -11.42
CA VAL A 259 -13.21 0.72 -10.87
C VAL A 259 -13.60 0.91 -9.42
N LEU A 260 -14.82 0.46 -9.09
CA LEU A 260 -15.35 0.44 -7.73
C LEU A 260 -15.32 -1.00 -7.19
N LEU A 261 -14.56 -1.23 -6.13
CA LEU A 261 -14.53 -2.50 -5.43
C LEU A 261 -15.29 -2.42 -4.09
N PRO A 262 -16.02 -3.47 -3.69
CA PRO A 262 -16.69 -3.50 -2.40
C PRO A 262 -15.68 -3.56 -1.25
N LEU A 263 -15.83 -2.67 -0.29
CA LEU A 263 -15.01 -2.58 0.93
C LEU A 263 -15.89 -2.82 2.15
N ARG A 264 -15.76 -3.99 2.77
CA ARG A 264 -16.51 -4.33 3.98
C ARG A 264 -16.02 -3.48 5.16
N GLY A 265 -16.98 -3.04 5.97
CA GLY A 265 -16.70 -2.13 7.08
C GLY A 265 -16.24 -0.74 6.62
N GLY A 266 -16.55 -0.35 5.38
CA GLY A 266 -16.19 0.96 4.85
C GLY A 266 -16.73 2.12 5.69
N GLY A 267 -16.13 3.31 5.51
CA GLY A 267 -16.38 4.48 6.35
C GLY A 267 -15.10 4.95 7.03
N THR A 268 -15.19 5.38 8.30
CA THR A 268 -14.06 5.85 9.09
C THR A 268 -13.20 4.68 9.59
N GLY A 269 -11.89 4.76 9.39
CA GLY A 269 -10.93 3.72 9.77
C GLY A 269 -9.61 3.88 9.04
N GLU A 270 -8.56 3.26 9.58
CA GLU A 270 -7.25 3.23 8.95
C GLU A 270 -7.17 2.01 8.02
N PHE A 271 -7.02 2.27 6.72
CA PHE A 271 -6.94 1.25 5.68
C PHE A 271 -5.57 1.24 5.04
N TYR A 272 -5.09 0.03 4.77
CA TYR A 272 -3.85 -0.22 4.03
C TYR A 272 -4.19 -1.12 2.85
N PHE A 273 -3.54 -0.90 1.72
CA PHE A 273 -3.86 -1.59 0.48
C PHE A 273 -2.61 -2.14 -0.17
N HIS A 274 -2.67 -3.41 -0.61
CA HIS A 274 -1.60 -4.03 -1.37
C HIS A 274 -2.14 -4.82 -2.54
N VAL A 275 -1.50 -4.67 -3.70
CA VAL A 275 -1.78 -5.54 -4.84
C VAL A 275 -0.97 -6.82 -4.67
N LEU A 276 -1.69 -7.94 -4.67
CA LEU A 276 -1.11 -9.27 -4.64
C LEU A 276 -0.54 -9.65 -6.02
N PRO A 277 0.46 -10.54 -6.12
CA PRO A 277 1.00 -11.03 -7.39
C PRO A 277 -0.02 -11.63 -8.37
N ASN A 278 -1.16 -12.11 -7.90
CA ASN A 278 -2.26 -12.58 -8.76
C ASN A 278 -3.12 -11.43 -9.34
N GLY A 279 -2.80 -10.18 -9.03
CA GLY A 279 -3.52 -8.98 -9.42
C GLY A 279 -4.67 -8.60 -8.47
N ASN A 280 -4.99 -9.38 -7.45
CA ASN A 280 -6.06 -8.98 -6.53
C ASN A 280 -5.61 -7.85 -5.60
N LEU A 281 -6.56 -7.02 -5.16
CA LEU A 281 -6.29 -6.01 -4.15
C LEU A 281 -6.62 -6.58 -2.77
N MET A 282 -5.64 -6.58 -1.86
CA MET A 282 -5.87 -6.81 -0.45
C MET A 282 -6.11 -5.46 0.22
N SER A 283 -7.14 -5.36 1.06
CA SER A 283 -7.23 -4.33 2.09
C SER A 283 -6.93 -4.93 3.46
N ILE A 284 -6.30 -4.13 4.31
CA ILE A 284 -6.12 -4.39 5.72
C ILE A 284 -6.73 -3.20 6.45
N ARG A 285 -7.67 -3.48 7.35
CA ARG A 285 -8.37 -2.47 8.13
C ARG A 285 -7.98 -2.61 9.59
N ARG A 286 -7.69 -1.48 10.22
CA ARG A 286 -7.58 -1.38 11.68
C ARG A 286 -8.90 -0.89 12.28
N GLU A 287 -9.43 -1.65 13.22
CA GLU A 287 -10.62 -1.27 13.99
C GLU A 287 -10.46 -1.74 15.43
N SER A 288 -10.54 -0.80 16.38
CA SER A 288 -10.45 -1.09 17.83
C SER A 288 -9.26 -1.96 18.22
N GLY A 289 -8.09 -1.71 17.62
CA GLY A 289 -6.85 -2.46 17.89
C GLY A 289 -6.80 -3.87 17.30
N LYS A 290 -7.72 -4.20 16.38
CA LYS A 290 -7.70 -5.46 15.61
C LYS A 290 -7.46 -5.14 14.14
N PHE A 291 -6.64 -5.97 13.50
CA PHE A 291 -6.41 -5.93 12.07
C PHE A 291 -7.18 -7.06 11.40
N THR A 292 -8.02 -6.70 10.44
CA THR A 292 -8.71 -7.63 9.56
C THR A 292 -8.30 -7.37 8.12
N GLN A 293 -8.32 -8.42 7.29
CA GLN A 293 -8.06 -8.33 5.87
C GLN A 293 -9.27 -8.70 5.05
N GLN A 294 -9.34 -8.14 3.85
CA GLN A 294 -10.29 -8.50 2.81
C GLN A 294 -9.54 -8.60 1.48
N ILE A 295 -9.81 -9.64 0.69
CA ILE A 295 -9.37 -9.69 -0.71
C ILE A 295 -10.49 -9.14 -1.57
N LEU A 296 -10.28 -7.94 -2.10
CA LEU A 296 -11.21 -7.29 -3.00
C LEU A 296 -11.06 -7.92 -4.38
N THR A 297 -12.03 -8.77 -4.70
CA THR A 297 -12.24 -9.32 -6.04
C THR A 297 -13.30 -8.47 -6.74
N SER A 298 -13.13 -8.27 -8.04
CA SER A 298 -14.14 -7.60 -8.84
C SER A 298 -15.26 -8.54 -9.26
N GLN A 299 -16.48 -8.02 -9.39
CA GLN A 299 -17.55 -8.70 -10.14
C GLN A 299 -17.37 -8.58 -11.68
N SER A 300 -16.48 -7.73 -12.17
CA SER A 300 -16.21 -7.52 -13.61
C SER A 300 -14.73 -7.23 -13.89
N ASN A 301 -14.15 -7.86 -14.93
CA ASN A 301 -12.93 -7.59 -15.73
C ASN A 301 -11.63 -6.97 -15.12
N TYR A 302 -11.59 -6.60 -13.84
CA TYR A 302 -10.46 -5.98 -13.15
C TYR A 302 -9.31 -6.96 -12.94
N GLY A 303 -9.63 -8.21 -12.58
CA GLY A 303 -8.65 -9.28 -12.50
C GLY A 303 -7.93 -9.49 -13.83
N ASP A 304 -8.66 -9.48 -14.94
CA ASP A 304 -8.08 -9.63 -16.29
C ASP A 304 -7.32 -8.39 -16.74
N PHE A 305 -7.79 -7.20 -16.35
CA PHE A 305 -7.10 -5.94 -16.60
C PHE A 305 -5.75 -5.87 -15.86
N LEU A 306 -5.67 -6.25 -14.58
CA LEU A 306 -4.40 -6.27 -13.84
C LEU A 306 -3.46 -7.37 -14.28
N LYS A 307 -3.99 -8.47 -14.82
CA LYS A 307 -3.21 -9.53 -15.48
C LYS A 307 -2.72 -9.13 -16.88
N SER A 308 -3.36 -8.14 -17.52
CA SER A 308 -2.92 -7.63 -18.82
C SER A 308 -1.60 -6.86 -18.65
N LYS A 309 -0.57 -7.36 -19.34
CA LYS A 309 0.77 -6.75 -19.37
C LYS A 309 0.77 -5.41 -20.10
#